data_AF-A0A7G1KIZ4-F1
#
_entry.id   AF-A0A7G1KIZ4-F1
#
_cell.length_a   1.000
_cell.length_b   1.000
_cell.length_c   1.000
_cell.angle_alpha   90.00
_cell.angle_beta   90.00
_cell.angle_gamma   90.00
#
_symmetry.space_group_name_H-M   'P 1'
#
loop_
_entity.id
_entity.type
_entity.pdbx_description
1 polymer ?
#
loop_
_entity_poly.entity_id
_entity_poly.type
_entity_poly.pdbx_seq_one_letter_code
_entity_poly.pdbx_strand_id
1 'polypeptide(L)'
;MAEELDDIGRETAALMRQMLQLATLVALRTRERGQREAEARVKMTQERVKEARERMLRDAREAKSKDPRNLELVRMLERPRLERGVSLEKDRAAERLSTNRSSAQAARSKVRELERYDSIERRQALAAHLQRVGVAPELAAVRMLMEVSQAHPPQAAVRARPGESPKVTRAREIEERGRVRVRE
;
A
#
# COMPACT_ATOMS: atom_id res chain seq x y z
N MET A 1 -75.55 5.58 -31.96
CA MET A 1 -74.32 5.87 -32.72
C MET A 1 -73.40 6.87 -32.03
N ALA A 2 -73.85 8.04 -31.55
CA ALA A 2 -72.95 8.99 -30.84
C ALA A 2 -72.61 8.55 -29.40
N GLU A 3 -73.57 8.01 -28.66
CA GLU A 3 -73.36 7.55 -27.28
C GLU A 3 -72.41 6.34 -27.19
N GLU A 4 -72.49 5.40 -28.15
CA GLU A 4 -71.63 4.22 -28.21
C GLU A 4 -70.15 4.57 -28.46
N LEU A 5 -69.89 5.67 -29.18
CA LEU A 5 -68.52 6.16 -29.43
C LEU A 5 -67.90 6.79 -28.18
N ASP A 6 -68.71 7.50 -27.38
CA ASP A 6 -68.26 8.09 -26.12
C ASP A 6 -67.96 7.03 -25.05
N ASP A 7 -68.73 5.94 -25.01
CA ASP A 7 -68.50 4.82 -24.10
C ASP A 7 -67.23 4.03 -24.46
N ILE A 8 -66.97 3.78 -25.75
CA ILE A 8 -65.70 3.20 -26.22
C ILE A 8 -64.51 4.10 -25.84
N GLY A 9 -64.66 5.43 -25.94
CA GLY A 9 -63.64 6.39 -25.49
C GLY A 9 -63.36 6.34 -23.99
N ARG A 10 -64.40 6.15 -23.17
CA ARG A 10 -64.26 6.01 -21.71
C ARG A 10 -63.60 4.69 -21.31
N GLU A 11 -63.97 3.59 -21.96
CA GLU A 11 -63.39 2.26 -21.72
C GLU A 11 -61.93 2.20 -22.14
N THR A 12 -61.59 2.73 -23.32
CA THR A 12 -60.19 2.80 -23.79
C THR A 12 -59.33 3.66 -22.87
N ALA A 13 -59.83 4.81 -22.40
CA ALA A 13 -59.13 5.63 -21.43
C ALA A 13 -58.96 4.93 -20.07
N ALA A 14 -59.95 4.16 -19.63
CA ALA A 14 -59.85 3.37 -18.40
C ALA A 14 -58.79 2.26 -18.53
N LEU A 15 -58.77 1.58 -19.67
CA LEU A 15 -57.81 0.52 -19.98
C LEU A 15 -56.38 1.07 -20.09
N MET A 16 -56.20 2.24 -20.73
CA MET A 16 -54.90 2.93 -20.76
C MET A 16 -54.42 3.32 -19.35
N ARG A 17 -55.31 3.81 -18.48
CA ARG A 17 -54.96 4.11 -17.08
C ARG A 17 -54.52 2.86 -16.32
N GLN A 18 -55.22 1.74 -16.48
CA GLN A 18 -54.86 0.45 -15.87
C GLN A 18 -53.51 -0.07 -16.37
N MET A 19 -53.26 0.01 -17.68
CA MET A 19 -51.98 -0.37 -18.28
C MET A 19 -50.84 0.48 -17.76
N LEU A 20 -51.05 1.79 -17.58
CA LEU A 20 -50.06 2.68 -17.00
C LEU A 20 -49.77 2.33 -15.52
N GLN A 21 -50.81 2.02 -14.74
CA GLN A 21 -50.65 1.54 -13.35
C GLN A 21 -49.85 0.23 -13.29
N LEU A 22 -50.18 -0.75 -14.13
CA LEU A 22 -49.42 -2.00 -14.22
C LEU A 22 -47.97 -1.76 -14.62
N ALA A 23 -47.71 -0.90 -15.61
CA ALA A 23 -46.36 -0.55 -16.03
C ALA A 23 -45.55 0.10 -14.89
N THR A 24 -46.15 1.02 -14.13
CA THR A 24 -45.49 1.63 -12.97
C THR A 24 -45.19 0.60 -11.88
N LEU A 25 -46.12 -0.31 -11.59
CA LEU A 25 -45.91 -1.37 -10.59
C LEU A 25 -44.80 -2.34 -11.01
N VAL A 26 -44.75 -2.72 -12.29
CA VAL A 26 -43.66 -3.54 -12.84
C VAL A 26 -42.33 -2.81 -12.74
N ALA A 27 -42.27 -1.52 -13.09
CA ALA A 27 -41.05 -0.71 -12.98
C ALA A 27 -40.53 -0.59 -11.54
N LEU A 28 -41.44 -0.41 -10.57
CA LEU A 28 -41.07 -0.40 -9.15
C LEU A 28 -40.55 -1.75 -8.69
N ARG A 29 -41.24 -2.84 -9.06
CA ARG A 29 -40.85 -4.20 -8.69
C ARG A 29 -39.52 -4.63 -9.30
N THR A 30 -39.21 -4.23 -10.54
CA THR A 30 -37.91 -4.53 -11.17
C THR A 30 -36.79 -3.72 -10.53
N ARG A 31 -37.04 -2.46 -10.19
CA ARG A 31 -36.09 -1.63 -9.42
C ARG A 31 -35.79 -2.24 -8.06
N GLU A 32 -36.80 -2.65 -7.30
CA GLU A 32 -36.62 -3.28 -5.98
C GLU A 32 -35.83 -4.58 -6.06
N ARG A 33 -36.11 -5.43 -7.06
CA ARG A 33 -35.33 -6.65 -7.30
C ARG A 33 -33.87 -6.32 -7.61
N GLY A 34 -33.62 -5.37 -8.51
CA GLY A 34 -32.26 -4.93 -8.85
C GLY A 34 -31.50 -4.37 -7.65
N GLN A 35 -32.17 -3.59 -6.79
CA GLN A 35 -31.58 -3.07 -5.56
C GLN A 35 -31.21 -4.18 -4.58
N ARG A 36 -32.13 -5.14 -4.33
CA ARG A 36 -31.87 -6.27 -3.43
C ARG A 36 -30.72 -7.15 -3.92
N GLU A 37 -30.64 -7.42 -5.22
CA GLU A 37 -29.53 -8.19 -5.79
C GLU A 37 -28.19 -7.44 -5.70
N ALA A 38 -28.19 -6.12 -5.92
CA ALA A 38 -27.00 -5.30 -5.76
C ALA A 38 -26.53 -5.30 -4.29
N GLU A 39 -27.44 -5.11 -3.34
CA GLU A 39 -27.14 -5.19 -1.91
C GLU A 39 -26.62 -6.57 -1.50
N ALA A 40 -27.19 -7.65 -2.02
CA ALA A 40 -26.70 -9.01 -1.77
C ALA A 40 -25.27 -9.20 -2.29
N ARG A 41 -24.96 -8.73 -3.50
CA ARG A 41 -23.59 -8.78 -4.05
C ARG A 41 -22.61 -7.97 -3.21
N VAL A 42 -23.01 -6.79 -2.74
CA VAL A 42 -22.19 -5.96 -1.84
C VAL A 42 -21.94 -6.69 -0.52
N LYS A 43 -22.95 -7.31 0.09
CA LYS A 43 -22.78 -8.10 1.32
C LYS A 43 -21.81 -9.27 1.12
N MET A 44 -21.99 -10.05 0.06
CA MET A 44 -21.11 -11.19 -0.25
C MET A 44 -19.65 -10.74 -0.49
N THR A 45 -19.44 -9.60 -1.16
CA THR A 45 -18.09 -9.09 -1.38
C THR A 45 -17.46 -8.55 -0.10
N GLN A 46 -18.24 -7.86 0.74
CA GLN A 46 -17.80 -7.40 2.06
C GLN A 46 -17.41 -8.57 2.97
N GLU A 47 -18.22 -9.62 3.03
CA GLU A 47 -17.93 -10.84 3.80
C GLU A 47 -16.65 -11.51 3.32
N ARG A 48 -16.49 -11.70 2.00
CA ARG A 48 -15.25 -12.26 1.43
C ARG A 48 -14.01 -11.43 1.77
N VAL A 49 -14.11 -10.10 1.70
CA VAL A 49 -13.00 -9.21 2.04
C VAL A 49 -12.68 -9.28 3.53
N LYS A 50 -13.70 -9.36 4.39
CA LYS A 50 -13.53 -9.51 5.84
C LYS A 50 -12.84 -10.82 6.17
N GLU A 51 -13.30 -11.94 5.63
CA GLU A 51 -12.68 -13.25 5.81
C GLU A 51 -11.23 -13.29 5.33
N ALA A 52 -10.95 -12.71 4.16
CA ALA A 52 -9.59 -12.62 3.63
C ALA A 52 -8.67 -11.82 4.58
N ARG A 53 -9.15 -10.69 5.10
CA ARG A 53 -8.41 -9.88 6.09
C ARG A 53 -8.17 -10.65 7.39
N GLU A 54 -9.17 -11.36 7.89
CA GLU A 54 -9.04 -12.16 9.11
C GLU A 54 -8.03 -13.30 8.93
N ARG A 55 -8.03 -13.99 7.79
CA ARG A 55 -7.02 -15.02 7.47
C ARG A 55 -5.62 -14.41 7.41
N MET A 56 -5.44 -13.29 6.69
CA MET A 56 -4.15 -12.60 6.64
C MET A 56 -3.65 -12.18 8.02
N LEU A 57 -4.53 -11.73 8.91
CA LEU A 57 -4.16 -11.38 10.28
C LEU A 57 -3.74 -12.60 11.11
N ARG A 58 -4.42 -13.74 10.93
CA ARG A 58 -4.03 -15.00 11.58
C ARG A 58 -2.66 -15.47 11.07
N ASP A 59 -2.48 -15.51 9.76
CA ASP A 59 -1.22 -15.91 9.13
C ASP A 59 -0.06 -15.00 9.56
N ALA A 60 -0.29 -13.69 9.64
CA ALA A 60 0.70 -12.74 10.11
C ALA A 60 1.04 -12.92 11.60
N ARG A 61 0.06 -13.28 12.45
CA ARG A 61 0.30 -13.59 13.86
C ARG A 61 1.11 -14.87 14.01
N GLU A 62 0.79 -15.91 13.25
CA GLU A 62 1.55 -17.15 13.23
C GLU A 62 2.98 -16.98 12.71
N ALA A 63 3.15 -16.17 11.66
CA ALA A 63 4.47 -15.84 11.15
C ALA A 63 5.32 -15.10 12.19
N LYS A 64 4.71 -14.15 12.92
CA LYS A 64 5.39 -13.43 14.00
C LYS A 64 5.73 -14.32 15.19
N SER A 65 4.87 -15.26 15.58
CA SER A 65 5.16 -16.16 16.69
C SER A 65 6.25 -17.18 16.36
N LYS A 66 6.37 -17.57 15.08
CA LYS A 66 7.40 -18.48 14.58
C LYS A 66 8.72 -17.78 14.20
N ASP A 67 8.79 -16.45 14.25
CA ASP A 67 10.01 -15.70 13.94
C ASP A 67 11.12 -16.04 14.94
N PRO A 68 12.30 -16.51 14.48
CA PRO A 68 13.42 -16.86 15.37
C PRO A 68 13.81 -15.71 16.30
N ARG A 69 13.70 -14.45 15.85
CA ARG A 69 14.03 -13.28 16.68
C ARG A 69 13.08 -13.14 17.87
N ASN A 70 11.79 -13.38 17.65
CA ASN A 70 10.80 -13.28 18.72
C ASN A 70 10.94 -14.46 19.69
N LEU A 71 11.28 -15.65 19.19
CA LEU A 71 11.58 -16.81 20.04
C LEU A 71 12.81 -16.57 20.92
N GLU A 72 13.87 -15.98 20.37
CA GLU A 72 15.04 -15.57 21.15
C GLU A 72 14.70 -14.50 22.19
N LEU A 73 13.85 -13.54 21.84
CA LEU A 73 13.41 -12.48 22.73
C LEU A 73 12.59 -13.02 23.90
N VAL A 74 11.70 -13.99 23.65
CA VAL A 74 10.98 -14.73 24.70
C VAL A 74 11.97 -15.48 25.61
N ARG A 75 12.96 -16.18 25.05
CA ARG A 75 14.00 -16.85 25.84
C ARG A 75 14.83 -15.89 26.70
N MET A 76 15.08 -14.67 26.21
CA MET A 76 15.79 -13.64 26.98
C MET A 76 14.93 -13.08 28.13
N LEU A 77 13.61 -12.98 27.93
CA LEU A 77 12.66 -12.56 28.96
C LEU A 77 12.42 -13.63 30.02
N GLU A 78 12.42 -14.91 29.63
CA GLU A 78 12.28 -16.06 30.54
C GLU A 78 13.52 -16.30 31.38
N ARG A 79 14.70 -15.87 30.92
CA ARG A 79 15.91 -15.92 31.74
C ARG A 79 15.70 -15.03 32.97
N PRO A 80 15.83 -15.56 34.20
CA PRO A 80 15.71 -14.76 35.41
C PRO A 80 16.73 -13.62 35.32
N ARG A 81 16.25 -12.38 35.50
CA ARG A 81 17.13 -11.22 35.54
C ARG A 81 18.16 -11.48 36.62
N LEU A 82 19.43 -11.61 36.23
CA LEU A 82 20.53 -11.76 37.17
C LEU A 82 20.42 -10.63 38.19
N GLU A 83 20.16 -10.98 39.45
CA GLU A 83 20.21 -10.09 40.60
C GLU A 83 21.66 -9.69 40.84
N ARG A 84 22.24 -8.90 39.95
CA ARG A 84 23.44 -8.11 40.23
C ARG A 84 23.18 -6.74 39.67
N GLY A 85 23.01 -5.78 40.60
CA GLY A 85 22.87 -4.37 40.28
C GLY A 85 24.01 -3.93 39.37
N VAL A 86 23.71 -3.82 38.07
CA VAL A 86 24.52 -3.06 37.14
C VAL A 86 23.92 -1.67 37.14
N SER A 87 24.63 -0.74 37.77
CA SER A 87 24.28 0.67 37.86
C SER A 87 24.09 1.27 36.46
N LEU A 88 22.81 1.51 36.09
CA LEU A 88 22.32 2.03 34.81
C LEU A 88 22.74 3.48 34.49
N GLU A 89 23.49 4.14 35.37
CA GLU A 89 23.85 5.55 35.18
C GLU A 89 25.05 5.73 34.23
N LYS A 90 26.00 4.79 34.22
CA LYS A 90 27.13 4.83 33.27
C LYS A 90 26.76 4.39 31.86
N ASP A 91 25.77 3.51 31.71
CA ASP A 91 25.32 3.04 30.39
C ASP A 91 24.38 4.00 29.67
N ARG A 92 23.69 4.92 30.34
CA ARG A 92 22.85 5.93 29.65
C ARG A 92 23.65 6.86 28.73
N ALA A 93 24.89 7.17 29.08
CA ALA A 93 25.78 7.97 28.23
C ALA A 93 26.27 7.16 27.01
N ALA A 94 26.60 5.88 27.21
CA ALA A 94 26.99 4.96 26.15
C ALA A 94 25.79 4.59 25.24
N GLU A 95 24.59 4.42 25.79
CA GLU A 95 23.35 4.18 25.07
C GLU A 95 22.95 5.37 24.21
N ARG A 96 23.10 6.62 24.67
CA ARG A 96 22.82 7.80 23.83
C ARG A 96 23.79 7.95 22.65
N LEU A 97 25.06 7.60 22.86
CA LEU A 97 26.06 7.55 21.78
C LEU A 97 25.88 6.34 20.85
N SER A 98 25.46 5.19 21.40
CA SER A 98 25.17 3.95 20.68
C SER A 98 23.87 4.04 19.87
N THR A 99 22.80 4.61 20.42
CA THR A 99 21.52 4.84 19.74
C THR A 99 21.65 5.83 18.59
N ASN A 100 22.49 6.86 18.71
CA ASN A 100 22.80 7.75 17.59
C ASN A 100 23.62 7.07 16.48
N ARG A 101 24.52 6.13 16.82
CA ARG A 101 25.25 5.34 15.81
C ARG A 101 24.39 4.23 15.19
N SER A 102 23.57 3.54 15.99
CA SER A 102 22.71 2.44 15.55
C SER A 102 21.51 2.94 14.75
N SER A 103 20.95 4.10 15.07
CA SER A 103 19.93 4.76 14.22
C SER A 103 20.51 5.23 12.88
N ALA A 104 21.72 5.80 12.87
CA ALA A 104 22.41 6.16 11.63
C ALA A 104 22.81 4.92 10.80
N GLN A 105 23.20 3.82 11.44
CA GLN A 105 23.57 2.57 10.78
C GLN A 105 22.34 1.77 10.30
N ALA A 106 21.23 1.81 11.04
CA ALA A 106 19.94 1.25 10.63
C ALA A 106 19.29 2.06 9.49
N ALA A 107 19.47 3.38 9.48
CA ALA A 107 19.07 4.22 8.35
C ALA A 107 19.92 3.88 7.11
N ARG A 108 21.23 3.68 7.26
CA ARG A 108 22.12 3.27 6.16
C ARG A 108 21.85 1.84 5.67
N SER A 109 21.49 0.90 6.55
CA SER A 109 21.15 -0.47 6.14
C SER A 109 19.81 -0.52 5.42
N LYS A 110 18.80 0.24 5.88
CA LYS A 110 17.53 0.41 5.17
C LYS A 110 17.73 1.06 3.81
N VAL A 111 18.55 2.10 3.70
CA VAL A 111 18.90 2.70 2.41
C VAL A 111 19.57 1.68 1.48
N ARG A 112 20.50 0.86 1.98
CA ARG A 112 21.12 -0.21 1.19
C ARG A 112 20.15 -1.33 0.79
N GLU A 113 19.21 -1.69 1.65
CA GLU A 113 18.16 -2.68 1.35
C GLU A 113 17.16 -2.15 0.31
N LEU A 114 16.84 -0.87 0.39
CA LEU A 114 15.96 -0.23 -0.58
C LEU A 114 16.66 0.03 -1.93
N GLU A 115 17.94 0.39 -1.92
CA GLU A 115 18.81 0.44 -3.12
C GLU A 115 18.91 -0.94 -3.79
N ARG A 116 18.89 -2.03 -3.01
CA ARG A 116 18.83 -3.41 -3.56
C ARG A 116 17.45 -3.75 -4.15
N TYR A 117 16.39 -3.08 -3.72
CA TYR A 117 15.03 -3.28 -4.22
C TYR A 117 14.74 -2.57 -5.55
N ASP A 118 15.62 -1.66 -5.96
CA ASP A 118 15.49 -0.88 -7.19
C ASP A 118 16.53 -1.33 -8.23
N SER A 119 16.31 -2.51 -8.79
CA SER A 119 17.13 -3.02 -9.91
C SER A 119 16.68 -2.42 -11.25
N ILE A 120 17.62 -2.30 -12.18
CA ILE A 120 17.35 -1.85 -13.56
C ILE A 120 16.31 -2.77 -14.23
N GLU A 121 16.43 -4.07 -14.00
CA GLU A 121 15.50 -5.09 -14.49
C GLU A 121 14.07 -4.86 -13.99
N ARG A 122 13.91 -4.46 -12.71
CA ARG A 122 12.60 -4.12 -12.14
C ARG A 122 12.01 -2.89 -12.81
N ARG A 123 12.80 -1.84 -13.02
CA ARG A 123 12.33 -0.62 -13.71
C ARG A 123 11.87 -0.92 -15.14
N GLN A 124 12.59 -1.79 -15.85
CA GLN A 124 12.24 -2.23 -17.20
C GLN A 124 10.97 -3.09 -17.20
N ALA A 125 10.84 -4.05 -16.27
CA ALA A 125 9.66 -4.89 -16.14
C ALA A 125 8.40 -4.05 -15.82
N LEU A 126 8.52 -3.07 -14.94
CA LEU A 126 7.43 -2.14 -14.61
C LEU A 126 7.06 -1.27 -15.81
N ALA A 127 8.03 -0.72 -16.53
CA ALA A 127 7.76 0.07 -17.73
C ALA A 127 7.04 -0.76 -18.81
N ALA A 128 7.52 -1.98 -19.07
CA ALA A 128 6.90 -2.91 -20.02
C ALA A 128 5.48 -3.31 -19.60
N HIS A 129 5.25 -3.52 -18.30
CA HIS A 129 3.93 -3.81 -17.77
C HIS A 129 2.96 -2.63 -17.93
N LEU A 130 3.39 -1.40 -17.59
CA LEU A 130 2.56 -0.20 -17.72
C LEU A 130 2.21 0.10 -19.18
N GLN A 131 3.13 -0.16 -20.11
CA GLN A 131 2.86 -0.09 -21.55
C GLN A 131 1.84 -1.14 -21.99
N ARG A 132 1.96 -2.40 -21.51
CA ARG A 132 1.01 -3.47 -21.83
C ARG A 132 -0.41 -3.20 -21.30
N VAL A 133 -0.52 -2.51 -20.17
CA VAL A 133 -1.80 -2.11 -19.56
C VAL A 133 -2.40 -0.87 -20.24
N GLY A 134 -1.67 -0.21 -21.15
CA GLY A 134 -2.16 0.96 -21.88
C GLY A 134 -2.17 2.25 -21.07
N VAL A 135 -1.30 2.37 -20.06
CA VAL A 135 -1.18 3.58 -19.25
C VAL A 135 -0.50 4.68 -20.07
N ALA A 136 -1.08 5.88 -20.10
CA ALA A 136 -0.50 7.04 -20.75
C ALA A 136 0.91 7.35 -20.20
N PRO A 137 1.88 7.76 -21.05
CA PRO A 137 3.29 7.88 -20.66
C PRO A 137 3.53 8.86 -19.50
N GLU A 138 2.73 9.93 -19.42
CA GLU A 138 2.81 10.91 -18.33
C GLU A 138 2.40 10.30 -16.98
N LEU A 139 1.37 9.45 -16.97
CA LEU A 139 0.92 8.74 -15.78
C LEU A 139 1.84 7.56 -15.43
N ALA A 140 2.48 6.95 -16.44
CA ALA A 140 3.46 5.90 -16.24
C ALA A 140 4.69 6.43 -15.48
N ALA A 141 5.17 7.64 -15.80
CA ALA A 141 6.29 8.26 -15.10
C ALA A 141 5.98 8.52 -13.61
N VAL A 142 4.77 9.02 -13.31
CA VAL A 142 4.32 9.23 -11.92
C VAL A 142 4.22 7.91 -11.17
N ARG A 143 3.67 6.87 -11.81
CA ARG A 143 3.51 5.56 -11.19
C ARG A 143 4.83 4.83 -10.97
N MET A 144 5.73 4.90 -11.95
CA MET A 144 7.12 4.45 -11.80
C MET A 144 7.80 5.20 -10.64
N LEU A 145 7.63 6.53 -10.54
CA LEU A 145 8.18 7.30 -9.43
C LEU A 145 7.59 6.86 -8.09
N MET A 146 6.29 6.54 -7.98
CA MET A 146 5.71 6.05 -6.73
C MET A 146 6.24 4.66 -6.35
N GLU A 147 6.34 3.74 -7.31
CA GLU A 147 6.79 2.36 -7.06
C GLU A 147 8.31 2.23 -6.85
N VAL A 148 9.07 3.22 -7.34
CA VAL A 148 10.52 3.39 -7.11
C VAL A 148 10.79 4.24 -5.86
N SER A 149 9.97 5.26 -5.54
CA SER A 149 10.13 6.09 -4.33
C SER A 149 9.68 5.40 -3.05
N GLN A 150 8.94 4.29 -3.13
CA GLN A 150 8.85 3.38 -1.98
C GLN A 150 10.24 2.85 -1.55
N ALA A 151 11.25 2.93 -2.42
CA ALA A 151 12.65 2.60 -2.13
C ALA A 151 13.52 3.81 -1.72
N HIS A 152 13.03 5.06 -1.77
CA HIS A 152 13.82 6.22 -1.37
C HIS A 152 13.00 7.22 -0.56
N PRO A 153 13.49 7.68 0.62
CA PRO A 153 12.81 8.74 1.34
C PRO A 153 12.69 9.99 0.43
N PRO A 154 11.58 10.74 0.50
CA PRO A 154 11.26 11.83 -0.43
C PRO A 154 12.35 12.91 -0.49
N GLN A 155 13.12 13.06 0.59
CA GLN A 155 14.27 13.96 0.68
C GLN A 155 15.44 13.59 -0.26
N ALA A 156 15.59 12.31 -0.61
CA ALA A 156 16.59 11.83 -1.56
C ALA A 156 16.14 11.99 -3.02
N ALA A 157 14.84 11.84 -3.29
CA ALA A 157 14.26 12.00 -4.62
C ALA A 157 14.38 13.44 -5.16
N VAL A 158 14.34 14.45 -4.29
CA VAL A 158 14.52 15.87 -4.69
C VAL A 158 15.94 16.16 -5.19
N ARG A 159 16.95 15.38 -4.76
CA ARG A 159 18.36 15.59 -5.15
C ARG A 159 18.73 14.86 -6.45
N ALA A 160 18.02 13.80 -6.80
CA ALA A 160 18.25 13.04 -8.02
C ALA A 160 17.37 13.62 -9.15
N ARG A 161 17.90 14.60 -9.90
CA ARG A 161 17.28 14.98 -11.18
C ARG A 161 17.41 13.81 -12.17
N PRO A 162 16.35 13.44 -12.90
CA PRO A 162 16.42 12.36 -13.88
C PRO A 162 17.31 12.81 -15.06
N GLY A 163 18.51 12.25 -15.16
CA GLY A 163 19.47 12.53 -16.24
C GLY A 163 20.94 12.55 -15.82
N GLU A 164 21.24 12.70 -14.53
CA GLU A 164 22.61 12.64 -14.03
C GLU A 164 22.85 11.34 -13.25
N SER A 165 23.73 10.49 -13.78
CA SER A 165 24.30 9.38 -13.02
C SER A 165 25.12 9.95 -11.85
N PRO A 166 24.94 9.43 -10.62
CA PRO A 166 25.65 9.96 -9.46
C PRO A 166 27.15 9.75 -9.64
N LYS A 167 27.90 10.85 -9.80
CA LYS A 167 29.37 10.83 -9.90
C LYS A 167 29.95 10.36 -8.56
N VAL A 168 30.35 9.09 -8.49
CA VAL A 168 31.03 8.43 -7.35
C VAL A 168 32.51 8.87 -7.26
N THR A 169 32.81 10.15 -7.45
CA THR A 169 34.20 10.67 -7.40
C THR A 169 34.52 11.41 -6.10
N ARG A 170 33.52 11.98 -5.40
CA ARG A 170 33.77 12.74 -4.16
C ARG A 170 34.25 11.91 -2.97
N ALA A 171 33.96 10.61 -2.93
CA ALA A 171 34.40 9.76 -1.82
C ALA A 171 35.91 9.45 -1.88
N ARG A 172 36.49 9.32 -3.09
CA ARG A 172 37.93 9.03 -3.25
C ARG A 172 38.81 10.27 -3.03
N GLU A 173 38.35 11.47 -3.40
CA GLU A 173 39.11 12.71 -3.18
C GLU A 173 39.26 13.09 -1.69
N ILE A 174 38.28 12.74 -0.85
CA ILE A 174 38.33 13.00 0.60
C ILE A 174 39.32 12.05 1.30
N GLU A 175 39.41 10.79 0.86
CA GLU A 175 40.42 9.84 1.37
C GLU A 175 41.85 10.23 0.94
N GLU A 176 42.05 10.71 -0.28
CA GLU A 176 43.36 11.16 -0.74
C GLU A 176 43.86 12.40 0.02
N ARG A 177 42.99 13.40 0.26
CA ARG A 177 43.34 14.57 1.08
C ARG A 177 43.59 14.22 2.56
N GLY A 178 42.94 13.17 3.07
CA GLY A 178 43.18 12.66 4.42
C GLY A 178 44.54 11.98 4.58
N ARG A 179 45.03 11.29 3.53
CA ARG A 179 46.34 10.62 3.55
C ARG A 179 47.53 11.56 3.45
N VAL A 180 47.38 12.73 2.83
CA VAL A 180 48.45 13.75 2.73
C VAL A 180 48.75 14.40 4.08
N ARG A 181 47.73 14.61 4.94
CA ARG A 181 47.91 15.26 6.26
C ARG A 181 48.50 14.37 7.34
N VAL A 182 48.62 13.06 7.11
CA VAL A 182 49.15 12.10 8.09
C VAL A 182 50.64 11.82 7.84
N ARG A 183 51.24 12.41 6.80
CA ARG A 183 52.64 12.21 6.41
C ARG A 183 53.52 13.46 6.58
N GLU A 184 53.00 14.52 7.20
CA GLU A 184 53.80 15.66 7.69
C GLU A 184 54.05 15.53 9.20
#